data_AF-A0A193C7V4-F1
#
_entry.id   AF-A0A193C7V4-F1
#
_cell.length_a   1.000
_cell.length_b   1.000
_cell.length_c   1.000
_cell.angle_alpha   90.00
_cell.angle_beta   90.00
_cell.angle_gamma   90.00
#
_symmetry.space_group_name_H-M   'P 1'
#
loop_
_entity.id
_entity.type
_entity.pdbx_description
1 polymer ?
#
loop_
_entity_poly.entity_id
_entity_poly.type
_entity_poly.pdbx_seq_one_letter_code
_entity_poly.pdbx_strand_id
1 'polypeptide(L)'
;MTRRLLRVVLAEFDIADGSAVALGRLLRDDGVEVVYSGRLGATEQLVRTAEQEDPDILGVVRGASEPEGLAEALPDVLLFAVGNGPSRFENAFETLEEAANWVSGVRSHTVETPSDRVR
;
A
#
# COMPACT_ATOMS: atom_id res chain seq x y z
N MET A 1 0.20 19.29 -17.54
CA MET A 1 0.32 17.87 -17.16
C MET A 1 -0.46 17.69 -15.88
N THR A 2 -1.57 16.97 -15.92
CA THR A 2 -2.33 16.57 -14.71
C THR A 2 -1.44 15.65 -13.89
N ARG A 3 -1.06 16.04 -12.66
CA ARG A 3 -0.42 15.12 -11.71
C ARG A 3 -1.43 13.99 -11.45
N ARG A 4 -1.12 12.76 -11.88
CA ARG A 4 -1.86 11.58 -11.42
C ARG A 4 -1.62 11.50 -9.91
N LEU A 5 -2.68 11.46 -9.13
CA LEU A 5 -2.57 11.26 -7.69
C LEU A 5 -2.00 9.86 -7.46
N LEU A 6 -1.14 9.72 -6.45
CA LEU A 6 -0.66 8.41 -6.01
C LEU A 6 -1.87 7.57 -5.60
N ARG A 7 -2.10 6.43 -6.28
CA ARG A 7 -3.23 5.55 -6.05
C ARG A 7 -2.82 4.37 -5.19
N VAL A 8 -3.49 4.21 -4.06
CA VAL A 8 -3.21 3.18 -3.06
C VAL A 8 -4.43 2.29 -2.90
N VAL A 9 -4.27 1.00 -3.16
CA VAL A 9 -5.27 -0.01 -2.80
C VAL A 9 -4.95 -0.50 -1.39
N LEU A 10 -5.96 -0.48 -0.52
CA LEU A 10 -5.87 -1.04 0.82
C LEU A 10 -6.73 -2.30 0.90
N ALA A 11 -6.13 -3.36 1.41
CA ALA A 11 -6.74 -4.67 1.61
C ALA A 11 -6.54 -5.13 3.05
N GLU A 12 -7.53 -5.85 3.56
CA GLU A 12 -7.45 -6.53 4.85
C GLU A 12 -7.21 -8.02 4.59
N PHE A 13 -6.18 -8.59 5.17
CA PHE A 13 -5.83 -9.99 4.99
C PHE A 13 -5.97 -10.75 6.29
N ASP A 14 -6.94 -11.67 6.30
CA ASP A 14 -7.21 -12.57 7.44
C ASP A 14 -7.43 -11.84 8.78
N ILE A 15 -8.01 -10.64 8.74
CA ILE A 15 -8.37 -9.86 9.94
C ILE A 15 -9.86 -9.53 9.97
N ALA A 16 -10.41 -9.49 11.18
CA ALA A 16 -11.79 -9.10 11.39
C ALA A 16 -12.00 -7.57 11.37
N ASP A 17 -10.95 -6.85 11.75
CA ASP A 17 -10.96 -5.44 12.06
C ASP A 17 -10.91 -4.54 10.82
N GLY A 18 -11.79 -3.54 10.78
CA GLY A 18 -11.88 -2.49 9.75
C GLY A 18 -10.73 -1.48 9.77
N SER A 19 -9.53 -1.93 10.16
CA SER A 19 -8.34 -1.10 10.38
C SER A 19 -7.82 -0.46 9.10
N ALA A 20 -8.09 -1.06 7.94
CA ALA A 20 -7.74 -0.44 6.65
C ALA A 20 -8.50 0.86 6.44
N VAL A 21 -9.73 0.98 6.94
CA VAL A 21 -10.53 2.22 6.82
C VAL A 21 -9.83 3.38 7.51
N ALA A 22 -9.30 3.17 8.73
CA ALA A 22 -8.59 4.19 9.48
C ALA A 22 -7.31 4.67 8.74
N LEU A 23 -6.50 3.73 8.25
CA LEU A 23 -5.33 4.06 7.43
C LEU A 23 -5.70 4.84 6.17
N GLY A 24 -6.73 4.38 5.45
CA GLY A 24 -7.15 5.07 4.22
C GLY A 24 -7.74 6.46 4.45
N ARG A 25 -8.23 6.77 5.67
CA ARG A 25 -8.58 8.15 6.03
C ARG A 25 -7.33 9.01 6.15
N LEU A 26 -6.32 8.55 6.90
CA LEU A 26 -5.03 9.25 7.04
C LEU A 26 -4.38 9.54 5.68
N LEU A 27 -4.38 8.55 4.78
CA LEU A 27 -3.83 8.73 3.44
C LEU A 27 -4.64 9.73 2.59
N ARG A 28 -5.97 9.70 2.67
CA ARG A 28 -6.81 10.67 1.95
C ARG A 28 -6.65 12.08 2.48
N ASP A 29 -6.46 12.26 3.78
CA ASP A 29 -6.13 13.55 4.39
C ASP A 29 -4.80 14.11 3.84
N ASP A 30 -3.86 13.24 3.46
CA ASP A 30 -2.60 13.63 2.78
C ASP A 30 -2.76 13.88 1.27
N GLY A 31 -3.95 13.67 0.71
CA GLY A 31 -4.24 13.86 -0.71
C GLY A 31 -3.83 12.68 -1.60
N VAL A 32 -3.79 11.47 -1.02
CA VAL A 32 -3.59 10.20 -1.74
C VAL A 32 -4.95 9.66 -2.21
N GLU A 33 -4.99 9.10 -3.43
CA GLU A 33 -6.18 8.40 -3.90
C GLU A 33 -6.22 7.00 -3.27
N VAL A 34 -7.26 6.69 -2.50
CA VAL A 34 -7.37 5.41 -1.80
C VAL A 34 -8.54 4.60 -2.33
N VAL A 35 -8.29 3.34 -2.68
CA VAL A 35 -9.28 2.32 -3.00
C VAL A 35 -9.32 1.30 -1.87
N TYR A 36 -10.50 1.00 -1.34
CA TYR A 36 -10.67 -0.08 -0.38
C TYR A 36 -11.15 -1.34 -1.08
N SER A 37 -10.36 -2.40 -1.02
CA SER A 37 -10.76 -3.73 -1.52
C SER A 37 -11.51 -4.56 -0.48
N GLY A 38 -11.45 -4.13 0.79
CA GLY A 38 -12.07 -4.83 1.91
C GLY A 38 -11.27 -6.06 2.34
N ARG A 39 -11.97 -7.04 2.90
CA ARG A 39 -11.36 -8.27 3.40
C ARG A 39 -11.15 -9.28 2.29
N LEU A 40 -9.90 -9.69 2.12
CA LEU A 40 -9.45 -10.71 1.21
C LEU A 40 -8.87 -11.89 2.00
N GLY A 41 -9.18 -13.11 1.57
CA GLY A 41 -8.78 -14.35 2.26
C GLY A 41 -7.67 -15.13 1.56
N ALA A 42 -7.24 -14.67 0.37
CA ALA A 42 -6.24 -15.37 -0.43
C ALA A 42 -5.35 -14.39 -1.21
N THR A 43 -4.07 -14.74 -1.38
CA THR A 43 -3.12 -13.97 -2.18
C THR A 43 -3.64 -13.72 -3.60
N GLU A 44 -4.25 -14.72 -4.23
CA GLU A 44 -4.78 -14.59 -5.60
C GLU A 44 -5.84 -13.47 -5.72
N GLN A 45 -6.60 -13.21 -4.64
CA GLN A 45 -7.56 -12.11 -4.62
C GLN A 45 -6.87 -10.75 -4.54
N LEU A 46 -5.77 -10.65 -3.77
CA LEU A 46 -4.95 -9.45 -3.71
C LEU A 46 -4.34 -9.13 -5.08
N VAL A 47 -3.77 -10.13 -5.75
CA VAL A 47 -3.20 -10.00 -7.10
C VAL A 47 -4.26 -9.51 -8.08
N ARG A 48 -5.40 -10.21 -8.18
CA ARG A 48 -6.50 -9.81 -9.08
C ARG A 48 -7.01 -8.40 -8.80
N THR A 49 -7.05 -8.00 -7.54
CA THR A 49 -7.48 -6.66 -7.15
C THR A 49 -6.47 -5.63 -7.63
N ALA A 50 -5.18 -5.86 -7.42
CA ALA A 50 -4.14 -4.96 -7.90
C ALA A 50 -4.13 -4.86 -9.43
N GLU A 51 -4.31 -5.96 -10.15
CA GLU A 51 -4.40 -5.95 -11.61
C GLU A 51 -5.63 -5.17 -12.13
N GLN A 52 -6.77 -5.27 -11.46
CA GLN A 52 -7.98 -4.54 -11.83
C GLN A 52 -7.90 -3.04 -11.50
N GLU A 53 -7.34 -2.73 -10.33
CA GLU A 53 -7.30 -1.36 -9.82
C GLU A 53 -6.06 -0.60 -10.28
N ASP A 54 -5.03 -1.25 -10.84
CA ASP A 54 -3.79 -0.62 -11.30
C ASP A 54 -3.23 0.40 -10.28
N PRO A 55 -2.96 -0.01 -9.02
CA PRO A 55 -2.46 0.92 -8.01
C PRO A 55 -0.95 1.15 -8.15
N ASP A 56 -0.50 2.32 -7.73
CA ASP A 56 0.93 2.57 -7.51
C ASP A 56 1.44 1.81 -6.26
N ILE A 57 0.57 1.66 -5.26
CA ILE A 57 0.89 0.99 -3.99
C ILE A 57 -0.24 0.05 -3.56
N LEU A 58 0.09 -1.17 -3.15
CA LEU A 58 -0.83 -2.10 -2.50
C LEU A 58 -0.45 -2.26 -1.02
N GLY A 59 -1.34 -1.78 -0.15
CA GLY A 59 -1.23 -1.92 1.30
C GLY A 59 -2.05 -3.08 1.84
N VAL A 60 -1.41 -3.97 2.61
CA VAL A 60 -2.06 -5.12 3.24
C VAL A 60 -2.07 -4.96 4.75
N VAL A 61 -3.26 -4.72 5.32
CA VAL A 61 -3.46 -4.75 6.76
C VAL A 61 -3.73 -6.19 7.18
N ARG A 62 -2.83 -6.77 7.96
CA ARG A 62 -2.83 -8.20 8.29
C ARG A 62 -2.67 -8.47 9.77
N GLY A 63 -3.09 -9.66 10.18
CA GLY A 63 -2.85 -10.22 11.50
C GLY A 63 -1.60 -11.09 11.50
N ALA A 64 -1.74 -12.31 12.01
CA ALA A 64 -0.64 -13.28 12.04
C ALA A 64 -0.34 -13.90 10.65
N SER A 65 -1.30 -13.90 9.74
CA SER A 65 -1.19 -14.53 8.41
C SER A 65 -0.65 -13.55 7.37
N GLU A 66 0.13 -14.06 6.41
CA GLU A 66 0.72 -13.26 5.33
C GLU A 66 0.34 -13.80 3.94
N PRO A 67 0.08 -12.93 2.94
CA PRO A 67 -0.07 -13.37 1.56
C PRO A 67 1.29 -13.73 0.94
N GLU A 68 1.59 -15.03 0.86
CA GLU A 68 2.82 -15.53 0.24
C GLU A 68 2.84 -15.30 -1.28
N GLY A 69 4.02 -14.97 -1.84
CA GLY A 69 4.24 -14.81 -3.28
C GLY A 69 3.72 -13.50 -3.88
N LEU A 70 3.19 -12.58 -3.07
CA LEU A 70 2.60 -11.33 -3.57
C LEU A 70 3.61 -10.42 -4.27
N ALA A 71 4.82 -10.30 -3.72
CA ALA A 71 5.90 -9.49 -4.31
C ALA A 71 6.39 -10.04 -5.65
N GLU A 72 6.39 -11.36 -5.81
CA GLU A 72 6.76 -12.00 -7.08
C GLU A 72 5.65 -11.85 -8.13
N ALA A 73 4.39 -11.83 -7.70
CA ALA A 73 3.24 -11.67 -8.58
C ALA A 73 3.03 -10.22 -9.06
N LEU A 74 3.42 -9.24 -8.26
CA LEU A 74 3.23 -7.81 -8.53
C LEU A 74 4.56 -7.04 -8.47
N PRO A 75 5.53 -7.30 -9.36
CA PRO A 75 6.86 -6.70 -9.31
C PRO A 75 6.86 -5.18 -9.56
N ASP A 76 5.84 -4.66 -10.25
CA ASP A 76 5.71 -3.25 -10.61
C ASP A 76 4.87 -2.44 -9.60
N VAL A 77 4.29 -3.09 -8.59
CA VAL A 77 3.46 -2.44 -7.56
C VAL A 77 4.25 -2.36 -6.27
N LEU A 78 4.31 -1.17 -5.67
CA LEU A 78 4.97 -1.01 -4.38
C LEU A 78 4.12 -1.65 -3.28
N LEU A 79 4.69 -2.58 -2.52
CA LEU A 79 3.96 -3.32 -1.50
C LEU A 79 4.33 -2.83 -0.10
N PHE A 80 3.32 -2.71 0.77
CA PHE A 80 3.56 -2.61 2.21
C PHE A 80 2.56 -3.42 3.03
N ALA A 81 2.98 -3.82 4.23
CA ALA A 81 2.13 -4.48 5.20
C ALA A 81 2.03 -3.70 6.51
N VAL A 82 0.87 -3.76 7.15
CA VAL A 82 0.66 -3.25 8.50
C VAL A 82 0.11 -4.36 9.37
N GLY A 83 0.78 -4.65 10.47
CA GLY A 83 0.36 -5.72 11.36
C GLY A 83 1.45 -6.13 12.33
N ASN A 84 1.04 -6.87 13.36
CA ASN A 84 1.95 -7.41 14.35
C ASN A 84 2.44 -8.79 13.90
N GLY A 85 3.76 -8.95 13.77
CA GLY A 85 4.39 -10.24 13.48
C GLY A 85 5.52 -10.16 12.46
N PRO A 86 6.18 -11.29 12.17
CA PRO A 86 7.17 -11.36 11.11
C PRO A 86 6.51 -11.06 9.77
N SER A 87 7.12 -10.14 9.03
CA SER A 87 6.68 -9.75 7.70
C SER A 87 7.79 -10.04 6.68
N ARG A 88 7.42 -10.59 5.53
CA ARG A 88 8.31 -10.75 4.37
C ARG A 88 8.24 -9.56 3.42
N PHE A 89 7.31 -8.63 3.65
CA PHE A 89 7.25 -7.40 2.89
C PHE A 89 8.52 -6.58 3.12
N GLU A 90 9.04 -5.99 2.05
CA GLU A 90 10.16 -5.04 2.15
C GLU A 90 9.78 -3.83 3.03
N ASN A 91 8.51 -3.41 2.96
CA ASN A 91 7.96 -2.31 3.75
C ASN A 91 6.91 -2.88 4.71
N ALA A 92 7.28 -3.06 5.98
CA ALA A 92 6.38 -3.58 7.01
C ALA A 92 6.36 -2.63 8.20
N PHE A 93 5.16 -2.34 8.70
CA PHE A 93 4.93 -1.38 9.77
C PHE A 93 4.09 -2.00 10.89
N GLU A 94 4.42 -1.66 12.13
CA GLU A 94 3.67 -2.13 13.30
C GLU A 94 2.41 -1.27 13.51
N THR A 95 2.44 -0.01 13.06
CA THR A 95 1.36 0.96 13.25
C THR A 95 0.84 1.56 11.93
N LEU A 96 -0.42 2.02 11.95
CA LEU A 96 -1.03 2.70 10.81
C LEU A 96 -0.35 4.05 10.51
N GLU A 97 0.14 4.73 11.54
CA GLU A 97 0.80 6.03 11.40
C GLU A 97 2.15 5.92 10.69
N GLU A 98 2.95 4.90 11.01
CA GLU A 98 4.22 4.65 10.32
C GLU A 98 4.01 4.37 8.83
N ALA A 99 3.01 3.53 8.51
CA ALA A 99 2.65 3.24 7.13
C ALA A 99 2.18 4.50 6.38
N ALA A 100 1.35 5.32 7.02
CA ALA A 100 0.87 6.57 6.43
C ALA A 100 2.02 7.56 6.15
N ASN A 101 2.93 7.73 7.12
CA ASN A 101 4.11 8.58 6.96
C ASN A 101 5.02 8.10 5.82
N TRP A 102 5.21 6.79 5.70
CA TRP A 102 5.99 6.23 4.62
C TRP A 102 5.34 6.47 3.24
N VAL A 103 4.03 6.26 3.09
CA VAL A 103 3.31 6.56 1.84
C VAL A 103 3.42 8.05 1.48
N SER A 104 3.30 8.95 2.46
CA SER A 104 3.50 10.39 2.25
C SER A 104 4.94 10.72 1.83
N GLY A 105 5.92 10.00 2.37
CA GLY A 105 7.33 10.07 1.94
C GLY A 105 7.52 9.62 0.48
N VAL A 106 6.94 8.50 0.07
CA VAL A 106 7.00 7.98 -1.32
C VAL A 106 6.41 9.00 -2.29
N ARG A 107 5.26 9.60 -1.94
CA ARG A 107 4.66 10.69 -2.71
C ARG A 107 5.63 11.85 -2.86
N SER A 108 6.26 12.28 -1.76
CA SER A 108 7.18 13.42 -1.75
C SER A 108 8.40 13.18 -2.67
N HIS A 109 8.94 11.97 -2.68
CA HIS A 109 10.03 11.58 -3.59
C HIS A 109 9.63 11.51 -5.07
N THR A 110 8.35 11.28 -5.38
CA THR A 110 7.85 11.40 -6.76
C THR A 110 7.61 12.86 -7.18
N VAL A 111 7.52 13.81 -6.23
CA VAL A 111 7.43 15.25 -6.53
C VAL A 111 8.82 15.90 -6.61
N GLU A 112 9.81 15.36 -5.92
CA GLU A 112 11.19 15.83 -5.90
C GLU A 112 12.05 15.09 -6.94
N THR A 113 11.76 15.32 -8.22
CA THR A 113 12.77 15.12 -9.25
C THR A 113 12.79 16.29 -10.24
N PRO A 114 13.56 17.35 -9.99
CA PRO A 114 14.43 17.90 -11.00
C PRO A 114 15.79 17.23 -10.79
N SER A 115 16.01 16.11 -11.47
CA SER A 115 17.37 15.58 -11.67
C SER A 115 18.07 16.55 -12.63
N ASP A 116 18.51 17.67 -12.08
CA ASP A 116 19.37 18.64 -12.71
C ASP A 116 20.76 18.00 -12.76
N ARG A 117 21.00 17.20 -13.80
CA ARG A 117 22.34 16.69 -14.12
C ARG A 117 22.92 17.53 -15.24
N VAL A 118 23.25 18.78 -14.91
CA VAL A 118 24.31 19.54 -15.58
C VAL A 118 25.60 19.28 -14.83
N ARG A 119 26.50 18.51 -15.41
CA ARG A 119 27.94 18.82 -15.40
C ARG A 119 28.68 18.08 -16.50
#